data_AF-A0A950G4T5-F1
#
_entry.id   AF-A0A950G4T5-F1
#
_cell.length_a   1.000
_cell.length_b   1.000
_cell.length_c   1.000
_cell.angle_alpha   90.00
_cell.angle_beta   90.00
_cell.angle_gamma   90.00
#
_symmetry.space_group_name_H-M   'P 1'
#
loop_
_entity.id
_entity.type
_entity.pdbx_description
1 polymer ?
#
loop_
_entity_poly.entity_id
_entity_poly.type
_entity_poly.pdbx_seq_one_letter_code
_entity_poly.pdbx_strand_id
1 'polypeptide(L)'
;MRKPRDFDAELKALDDKARDLKSRKVQRLGELVIATGADALSAEELAGALIVLAETKDAGKREAWSKRGAAFFQGRSRRTAPATDRDAGGAPAQPGGTQPASIRKGAA
;
A
#
# COMPACT_ATOMS: atom_id res chain seq x y z
N MET A 1 27.44 -0.29 45.36
CA MET A 1 26.01 -0.49 45.67
C MET A 1 25.21 -0.29 44.39
N ARG A 2 24.42 -1.27 43.94
CA ARG A 2 23.56 -1.10 42.76
C ARG A 2 22.34 -0.28 43.16
N LYS A 3 22.03 0.76 42.40
CA LYS A 3 20.82 1.58 42.58
C LYS A 3 19.59 0.66 42.55
N PRO A 4 18.62 0.82 43.47
CA PRO A 4 17.35 0.12 43.39
C PRO A 4 16.70 0.39 42.02
N ARG A 5 16.21 -0.67 41.40
CA ARG A 5 15.46 -0.59 40.14
C ARG A 5 14.21 0.26 40.36
N ASP A 6 14.03 1.27 39.52
CA ASP A 6 12.79 2.05 39.49
C ASP A 6 11.76 1.28 38.66
N PHE A 7 11.00 0.42 39.34
CA PHE A 7 9.98 -0.41 38.71
C PHE A 7 8.85 0.43 38.12
N ASP A 8 8.57 1.62 38.67
CA ASP A 8 7.54 2.51 38.16
C ASP A 8 7.95 3.08 36.79
N ALA A 9 9.23 3.44 36.64
CA ALA A 9 9.79 3.85 35.36
C ALA A 9 9.80 2.71 34.32
N GLU A 10 10.15 1.48 34.72
CA GLU A 10 10.10 0.31 33.82
C GLU A 10 8.66 -0.02 33.41
N LEU A 11 7.70 0.07 34.32
CA LEU A 11 6.29 -0.18 34.06
C LEU A 11 5.71 0.87 33.09
N LYS A 12 6.03 2.14 33.29
CA LYS A 12 5.64 3.23 32.39
C LYS A 12 6.22 3.03 30.99
N ALA A 13 7.50 2.69 30.88
CA ALA A 13 8.15 2.44 29.60
C ALA A 13 7.52 1.26 28.84
N LEU A 14 7.06 0.22 29.54
CA LEU A 14 6.35 -0.91 28.94
C LEU A 14 4.96 -0.53 28.45
N ASP A 15 4.20 0.28 29.21
CA ASP A 15 2.88 0.75 28.77
C ASP A 15 2.99 1.65 27.54
N ASP A 16 3.93 2.62 27.55
CA ASP A 16 4.19 3.50 26.41
C ASP A 16 4.55 2.69 25.16
N LYS A 17 5.39 1.66 25.31
CA LYS A 17 5.75 0.75 24.21
C LYS A 17 4.54 -0.05 23.71
N ALA A 18 3.67 -0.51 24.61
CA ALA A 18 2.45 -1.22 24.23
C ALA A 18 1.49 -0.30 23.45
N ARG A 19 1.36 0.98 23.85
CA ARG A 19 0.58 2.00 23.15
C ARG A 19 1.13 2.30 21.76
N ASP A 20 2.45 2.46 21.64
CA ASP A 20 3.12 2.69 20.36
C ASP A 20 2.91 1.50 19.40
N LEU A 21 3.11 0.27 19.88
CA LEU A 21 2.88 -0.94 19.08
C LEU A 21 1.43 -1.04 18.60
N LYS A 22 0.47 -0.71 19.47
CA LYS A 22 -0.96 -0.69 19.10
C LYS A 22 -1.22 0.36 18.02
N SER A 23 -0.67 1.55 18.16
CA SER A 23 -0.85 2.65 17.20
C SER A 23 -0.27 2.30 15.84
N ARG A 24 0.94 1.73 15.79
CA ARG A 24 1.56 1.24 14.55
C ARG A 24 0.71 0.15 13.89
N LYS A 25 0.16 -0.79 14.67
CA LYS A 25 -0.71 -1.84 14.14
C LYS A 25 -1.97 -1.25 13.48
N VAL A 26 -2.61 -0.27 14.12
CA VAL A 26 -3.79 0.41 13.56
C VAL A 26 -3.42 1.13 12.26
N GLN A 27 -2.31 1.85 12.24
CA GLN A 27 -1.83 2.53 11.03
C GLN A 27 -1.57 1.54 9.88
N ARG A 28 -0.87 0.43 10.15
CA ARG A 28 -0.61 -0.61 9.13
C ARG A 28 -1.87 -1.26 8.58
N LEU A 29 -2.89 -1.44 9.41
CA LEU A 29 -4.19 -1.94 8.94
C LEU A 29 -4.89 -0.89 8.06
N GLY A 30 -4.83 0.39 8.42
CA GLY A 30 -5.34 1.48 7.59
C GLY A 30 -4.65 1.54 6.23
N GLU A 31 -3.31 1.47 6.20
CA GLU A 31 -2.53 1.40 4.97
C GLU A 31 -2.90 0.19 4.11
N LEU A 32 -3.15 -0.96 4.72
CA LEU A 32 -3.56 -2.16 4.00
C LEU A 32 -4.93 -1.98 3.32
N VAL A 33 -5.91 -1.43 4.04
CA VAL A 33 -7.26 -1.17 3.50
C VAL A 33 -7.17 -0.29 2.26
N ILE A 34 -6.41 0.82 2.34
CA ILE A 34 -6.19 1.73 1.20
C ILE A 34 -5.45 1.02 0.06
N ALA A 35 -4.38 0.27 0.37
CA ALA A 35 -3.59 -0.42 -0.66
C ALA A 35 -4.38 -1.52 -1.39
N THR A 36 -5.40 -2.10 -0.74
CA THR A 36 -6.33 -3.05 -1.34
C THR A 36 -7.48 -2.38 -2.10
N GLY A 37 -7.65 -1.06 -2.01
CA GLY A 37 -8.79 -0.32 -2.57
C GLY A 37 -10.10 -0.56 -1.80
N ALA A 38 -10.01 -1.08 -0.58
CA ALA A 38 -11.17 -1.36 0.26
C ALA A 38 -11.67 -0.11 1.01
N ASP A 39 -10.93 0.99 0.94
CA ASP A 39 -11.32 2.32 1.45
C ASP A 39 -12.48 2.95 0.66
N ALA A 40 -12.77 2.44 -0.55
CA ALA A 40 -13.94 2.84 -1.32
C ALA A 40 -15.25 2.17 -0.84
N LEU A 41 -15.16 1.12 -0.02
CA LEU A 41 -16.32 0.44 0.56
C LEU A 41 -16.80 1.19 1.81
N SER A 42 -18.09 1.10 2.10
CA SER A 42 -18.61 1.56 3.39
C SER A 42 -18.07 0.70 4.55
N ALA A 43 -18.08 1.26 5.76
CA ALA A 43 -17.63 0.54 6.95
C ALA A 43 -18.46 -0.73 7.19
N GLU A 44 -19.76 -0.66 6.88
CA GLU A 44 -20.72 -1.76 6.99
C GLU A 44 -20.42 -2.89 6.00
N GLU A 45 -20.13 -2.57 4.74
CA GLU A 45 -19.77 -3.57 3.72
C GLU A 45 -18.45 -4.27 4.05
N LEU A 46 -17.45 -3.49 4.47
CA LEU A 46 -16.15 -4.04 4.88
C LEU A 46 -16.30 -4.94 6.11
N ALA A 47 -17.07 -4.51 7.12
CA ALA A 47 -17.35 -5.31 8.30
C ALA A 47 -18.08 -6.61 7.94
N GLY A 48 -19.10 -6.55 7.10
CA GLY A 48 -19.82 -7.72 6.62
C GLY A 48 -18.92 -8.73 5.91
N ALA A 49 -18.04 -8.27 5.02
CA ALA A 49 -17.08 -9.13 4.33
C ALA A 49 -16.10 -9.82 5.30
N LEU A 50 -15.61 -9.10 6.32
CA LEU A 50 -14.71 -9.66 7.34
C LEU A 50 -15.42 -10.68 8.24
N ILE A 51 -16.69 -10.47 8.57
CA ILE A 51 -17.50 -11.43 9.35
C ILE A 51 -17.65 -12.74 8.56
N VAL A 52 -18.07 -12.67 7.29
CA VAL A 52 -18.20 -13.86 6.43
C VAL A 52 -16.88 -14.62 6.33
N LEU A 53 -15.76 -13.90 6.19
CA LEU A 53 -14.43 -14.49 6.19
C LEU A 53 -14.07 -15.18 7.52
N ALA A 54 -14.46 -14.59 8.64
CA ALA A 54 -14.25 -15.15 9.97
C ALA A 54 -15.09 -16.41 10.22
N GLU A 55 -16.34 -16.42 9.75
CA GLU A 55 -17.28 -17.54 9.89
C GLU A 55 -17.00 -18.70 8.94
N THR A 56 -16.26 -18.46 7.84
CA THR A 56 -15.91 -19.51 6.88
C THR A 56 -15.00 -20.56 7.51
N LYS A 57 -15.55 -21.78 7.70
CA LYS A 57 -14.84 -22.97 8.23
C LYS A 57 -14.28 -23.90 7.15
N ASP A 58 -14.68 -23.70 5.91
CA ASP A 58 -14.20 -24.50 4.78
C ASP A 58 -12.72 -24.21 4.52
N ALA A 59 -11.86 -25.21 4.75
CA ALA A 59 -10.41 -25.06 4.64
C ALA A 59 -9.97 -24.70 3.21
N GLY A 60 -10.64 -25.22 2.18
CA GLY A 60 -10.31 -24.93 0.78
C GLY A 60 -10.58 -23.47 0.41
N LYS A 61 -11.72 -22.90 0.84
CA LYS A 61 -12.04 -21.48 0.66
C LYS A 61 -11.06 -20.59 1.42
N ARG A 62 -10.69 -20.96 2.65
CA ARG A 62 -9.69 -20.23 3.43
C ARG A 62 -8.31 -20.25 2.77
N GLU A 63 -7.90 -21.40 2.23
CA GLU A 63 -6.62 -21.53 1.52
C GLU A 63 -6.62 -20.69 0.23
N ALA A 64 -7.70 -20.71 -0.55
CA ALA A 64 -7.82 -19.90 -1.75
C ALA A 64 -7.69 -18.39 -1.44
N TRP A 65 -8.33 -17.91 -0.38
CA TRP A 65 -8.21 -16.53 0.08
C TRP A 65 -6.80 -16.21 0.63
N SER A 66 -6.20 -17.13 1.37
CA SER A 66 -4.81 -17.00 1.84
C SER A 66 -3.84 -16.86 0.67
N LYS A 67 -3.98 -17.70 -0.36
CA LYS A 67 -3.15 -17.65 -1.58
C LYS A 67 -3.32 -16.33 -2.33
N ARG A 68 -4.56 -15.82 -2.45
CA ARG A 68 -4.83 -14.49 -3.04
C ARG A 68 -4.20 -13.37 -2.21
N GLY A 69 -4.35 -13.42 -0.89
CA GLY A 69 -3.71 -12.48 0.03
C GLY A 69 -2.19 -12.49 -0.10
N ALA A 70 -1.57 -13.67 -0.13
CA ALA A 70 -0.13 -13.81 -0.32
C ALA A 70 0.33 -13.21 -1.66
N ALA A 71 -0.42 -13.41 -2.75
CA ALA A 71 -0.13 -12.81 -4.05
C ALA A 71 -0.14 -11.28 -4.01
N PHE A 72 -1.06 -10.65 -3.26
CA PHE A 72 -1.09 -9.21 -3.06
C PHE A 72 0.21 -8.69 -2.41
N PHE A 73 0.69 -9.35 -1.35
CA PHE A 73 1.94 -8.97 -0.68
C PHE A 73 3.20 -9.28 -1.50
N GLN A 74 3.21 -10.37 -2.28
CA GLN A 74 4.30 -10.70 -3.19
C GLN A 74 4.38 -9.73 -4.39
N GLY A 75 3.24 -9.28 -4.93
CA GLY A 75 3.21 -8.25 -5.97
C GLY A 75 3.66 -6.87 -5.48
N ARG A 76 3.56 -6.62 -4.16
CA ARG A 76 4.11 -5.42 -3.52
C ARG A 76 5.63 -5.52 -3.37
N SER A 77 6.19 -6.69 -3.03
CA SER A 77 7.64 -6.84 -2.83
C SER A 77 8.46 -6.53 -4.10
N ARG A 78 7.94 -6.83 -5.29
CA ARG A 78 8.56 -6.43 -6.58
C ARG A 78 8.47 -4.93 -6.87
N ARG A 79 7.44 -4.24 -6.35
CA ARG A 79 7.29 -2.77 -6.49
C ARG A 79 8.07 -1.98 -5.43
N THR A 80 8.46 -2.62 -4.34
CA THR A 80 9.28 -2.00 -3.28
C THR A 80 10.79 -2.25 -3.43
N ALA A 81 11.23 -3.01 -4.43
CA ALA A 81 12.61 -2.88 -4.89
C ALA A 81 12.74 -1.46 -5.44
N PRO A 82 13.59 -0.59 -4.87
CA PRO A 82 13.77 0.74 -5.44
C PRO A 82 14.29 0.52 -6.85
N ALA A 83 13.55 1.03 -7.84
CA ALA A 83 14.18 1.38 -9.09
C ALA A 83 15.22 2.43 -8.72
N THR A 84 16.46 1.98 -8.51
CA THR A 84 17.63 2.84 -8.49
C THR A 84 17.59 3.63 -9.79
N ASP A 85 17.24 4.89 -9.65
CA ASP A 85 17.69 5.99 -10.48
C ASP A 85 17.69 5.71 -11.99
N ARG A 86 16.51 5.88 -12.61
CA ARG A 86 16.47 6.40 -13.96
C ARG A 86 15.72 7.71 -13.89
N ASP A 87 16.44 8.81 -13.66
CA ASP A 87 16.30 10.03 -14.48
C ASP A 87 17.33 11.09 -14.05
N ALA A 88 18.45 11.17 -14.77
CA ALA A 88 19.21 12.41 -14.86
C ALA A 88 19.99 12.47 -16.20
N GLY A 89 19.38 13.12 -17.19
CA GLY A 89 20.13 13.83 -18.24
C GLY A 89 19.78 13.44 -19.68
N GLY A 90 18.90 14.20 -20.33
CA GLY A 90 18.73 14.10 -21.78
C GLY A 90 17.59 14.89 -22.42
N ALA A 91 17.60 16.22 -22.25
CA ALA A 91 16.97 17.28 -23.08
C ALA A 91 15.43 17.26 -23.36
N PRO A 92 14.71 18.38 -23.09
CA PRO A 92 13.36 18.57 -23.62
C PRO A 92 13.43 19.01 -25.09
N ALA A 93 12.85 18.25 -26.00
CA ALA A 93 12.59 18.72 -27.36
C ALA A 93 11.35 19.63 -27.34
N GLN A 94 11.54 20.93 -27.56
CA GLN A 94 10.48 21.89 -27.86
C GLN A 94 9.67 21.44 -29.09
N PRO A 95 8.32 21.55 -29.07
CA PRO A 95 7.55 21.60 -30.29
C PRO A 95 7.30 23.07 -30.64
N GLY A 96 8.11 23.64 -31.53
CA GLY A 96 7.93 24.99 -32.04
C GLY A 96 8.28 25.05 -33.52
N GLY A 97 7.27 25.02 -34.40
CA GLY A 97 7.47 25.25 -35.82
C GLY A 97 6.34 24.83 -36.75
N THR A 98 5.45 25.78 -37.03
CA THR A 98 4.77 26.04 -38.33
C THR A 98 3.77 25.02 -38.93
N GLN A 99 2.49 25.33 -38.68
CA GLN A 99 1.34 25.48 -39.62
C GLN A 99 1.33 24.73 -40.98
N PRO A 100 0.22 24.05 -41.34
CA PRO A 100 0.03 23.40 -42.64
C PRO A 100 -0.67 24.31 -43.66
N ALA A 101 -0.28 24.22 -44.94
CA ALA A 101 -1.17 24.17 -46.12
C ALA A 101 -0.37 24.47 -47.40
N SER A 102 -0.36 23.54 -48.36
CA SER A 102 -0.22 23.85 -49.78
C SER A 102 -0.77 22.69 -50.60
N ILE A 103 -2.06 22.80 -50.88
CA ILE A 103 -2.77 22.13 -51.97
C ILE A 103 -2.04 22.43 -53.29
N ARG A 104 -1.75 21.41 -54.10
CA ARG A 104 -1.78 21.54 -55.57
C ARG A 104 -2.41 20.30 -56.22
N LYS A 105 -3.64 20.52 -56.71
CA LYS A 105 -4.29 19.77 -57.80
C LYS A 105 -3.56 20.06 -59.13
N GLY A 106 -3.56 19.07 -60.03
CA GLY A 106 -3.85 19.31 -61.46
C GLY A 106 -2.76 19.00 -62.50
N ALA A 107 -2.95 17.86 -63.19
CA ALA A 107 -2.89 17.59 -64.64
C ALA A 107 -1.78 18.16 -65.55
N ALA A 108 -1.11 17.25 -66.27
CA ALA A 108 -1.11 17.16 -67.73
C ALA A 108 -0.84 15.71 -68.15
#